data_AF-A0A7C8D5G3-F1
#
_entry.id   AF-A0A7C8D5G3-F1
#
_cell.length_a   1.000
_cell.length_b   1.000
_cell.length_c   1.000
_cell.angle_alpha   90.00
_cell.angle_beta   90.00
_cell.angle_gamma   90.00
#
_symmetry.space_group_name_H-M   'P 1'
#
loop_
_entity.id
_entity.type
_entity.pdbx_description
1 polymer ?
#
loop_
_entity_poly.entity_id
_entity_poly.type
_entity_poly.pdbx_seq_one_letter_code
_entity_poly.pdbx_strand_id
1 'polypeptide(L)'
;MAREAGKGVFMLTKGMTTTIPFLEKIAANNGRPIMIAAMFVDPNDPERVFREFSEIETARSRGRELWGQVGCFPLGMEFTIRHPYPLEAFLAWRPAIEAKDQSAYERILRDPSFRQAIKTEANTKGVPNRFSYHQFDHLTIMSVADSRHQELVQQNIGHLATVAGQDPFDWLLDFALDGEMDAMLDCKLFNTQEDRVKTLLNHPNAAITLSDAGAHLSFLCDAGFGLHLFGHWARDRSDMTLEQAVQSVTSRPADICRIKHRGRLLPGYYADLILFDRNQVGRGPRRRVSDLPGGNTRVDTPAVGLHGVWVNGHRVVDATGPLSTAGCPGVLLRDFYDLR
;
A
#
# COMPACT_ATOMS: atom_id res chain seq x y z
N MET A 1 1.86 12.38 -27.03
CA MET A 1 1.34 13.15 -25.87
C MET A 1 2.43 13.75 -24.96
N ALA A 2 3.14 13.02 -24.10
CA ALA A 2 4.10 13.65 -23.16
C ALA A 2 5.29 14.36 -23.85
N ARG A 3 5.81 13.76 -24.93
CA ARG A 3 6.85 14.37 -25.78
C ARG A 3 6.36 15.67 -26.46
N GLU A 4 5.12 15.64 -26.97
CA GLU A 4 4.50 16.78 -27.68
C GLU A 4 4.14 17.92 -26.72
N ALA A 5 3.74 17.61 -25.49
CA ALA A 5 3.44 18.60 -24.47
C ALA A 5 4.70 19.28 -23.89
N GLY A 6 5.89 18.69 -24.09
CA GLY A 6 7.17 19.23 -23.61
C GLY A 6 7.32 19.25 -22.08
N LYS A 7 6.36 18.70 -21.33
CA LYS A 7 6.31 18.70 -19.85
C LYS A 7 5.53 17.49 -19.32
N GLY A 8 5.73 17.19 -18.03
CA GLY A 8 5.03 16.13 -17.31
C GLY A 8 5.88 14.88 -17.02
N VAL A 9 5.27 13.98 -16.25
CA VAL A 9 5.83 12.68 -15.83
C VAL A 9 4.91 11.60 -16.38
N PHE A 10 5.48 10.50 -16.86
CA PHE A 10 4.70 9.30 -17.17
C PHE A 10 4.77 8.32 -15.99
N MET A 11 3.62 7.86 -15.52
CA MET A 11 3.52 6.89 -14.43
C MET A 11 2.78 5.65 -14.93
N LEU A 12 3.27 4.48 -14.54
CA LEU A 12 2.62 3.21 -14.83
C LEU A 12 2.67 2.28 -13.62
N THR A 13 1.55 1.62 -13.33
CA THR A 13 1.54 0.42 -12.51
C THR A 13 2.05 -0.77 -13.35
N LYS A 14 3.25 -1.24 -13.03
CA LYS A 14 3.97 -2.31 -13.69
C LYS A 14 3.25 -3.65 -13.56
N GLY A 15 2.98 -4.28 -14.71
CA GLY A 15 2.60 -5.68 -14.82
C GLY A 15 3.77 -6.55 -15.31
N MET A 16 3.47 -7.81 -15.65
CA MET A 16 4.48 -8.77 -16.12
C MET A 16 5.16 -8.36 -17.43
N THR A 17 4.46 -7.64 -18.30
CA THR A 17 4.93 -7.29 -19.65
C THR A 17 5.65 -5.93 -19.72
N THR A 18 5.61 -5.14 -18.65
CA THR A 18 6.12 -3.77 -18.62
C THR A 18 7.44 -3.73 -17.85
N THR A 19 8.46 -4.42 -18.33
CA THR A 19 9.77 -4.55 -17.69
C THR A 19 10.52 -3.21 -17.59
N ILE A 20 11.54 -3.10 -16.73
CA ILE A 20 12.36 -1.87 -16.64
C ILE A 20 13.01 -1.53 -17.98
N PRO A 21 13.59 -2.47 -18.76
CA PRO A 21 14.09 -2.17 -20.10
C PRO A 21 13.02 -1.63 -21.07
N PHE A 22 11.77 -2.08 -20.96
CA PHE A 22 10.68 -1.54 -21.77
C PHE A 22 10.35 -0.09 -21.35
N LEU A 23 10.26 0.16 -20.04
CA LEU A 23 10.00 1.49 -19.49
C LEU A 23 11.15 2.47 -19.80
N GLU A 24 12.38 1.98 -19.85
CA GLU A 24 13.54 2.75 -20.31
C GLU A 24 13.40 3.18 -21.78
N LYS A 25 12.91 2.30 -22.67
CA LYS A 25 12.62 2.68 -24.06
C LYS A 25 11.58 3.81 -24.13
N ILE A 26 10.56 3.77 -23.26
CA ILE A 26 9.59 4.86 -23.16
C ILE A 26 10.27 6.15 -22.71
N ALA A 27 11.11 6.11 -21.67
CA ALA A 27 11.90 7.25 -21.19
C ALA A 27 12.79 7.83 -22.30
N ALA A 28 13.44 6.96 -23.08
CA ALA A 28 14.30 7.35 -24.19
C ALA A 28 13.52 8.06 -25.30
N ASN A 29 12.31 7.57 -25.60
CA ASN A 29 11.47 8.10 -26.66
C ASN A 29 10.82 9.45 -26.31
N ASN A 30 10.48 9.67 -25.04
CA ASN A 30 9.76 10.88 -24.60
C ASN A 30 10.66 11.91 -23.90
N GLY A 31 11.84 11.51 -23.41
CA GLY A 31 12.75 12.34 -22.64
C GLY A 31 12.14 12.88 -21.34
N ARG A 32 11.18 12.16 -20.75
CA ARG A 32 10.45 12.54 -19.54
C ARG A 32 10.73 11.55 -18.39
N PRO A 33 10.58 11.97 -17.13
CA PRO A 33 10.68 11.06 -15.99
C PRO A 33 9.63 9.95 -16.08
N ILE A 34 10.05 8.73 -15.73
CA ILE A 34 9.16 7.57 -15.59
C ILE A 34 9.04 7.22 -14.11
N MET A 35 7.81 7.22 -13.60
CA MET A 35 7.48 6.67 -12.29
C MET A 35 6.91 5.26 -12.43
N ILE A 36 7.48 4.33 -11.67
CA ILE A 36 7.19 2.90 -11.78
C ILE A 36 6.50 2.48 -10.49
N ALA A 37 5.19 2.27 -10.53
CA ALA A 37 4.40 1.78 -9.42
C ALA A 37 4.09 0.28 -9.60
N ALA A 38 3.78 -0.50 -8.58
CA ALA A 38 4.28 -0.36 -7.23
C ALA A 38 5.51 -1.27 -7.08
N MET A 39 6.55 -0.77 -6.41
CA MET A 39 7.80 -1.50 -6.18
C MET A 39 7.84 -1.95 -4.72
N PHE A 40 7.38 -3.17 -4.46
CA PHE A 40 7.30 -3.73 -3.11
C PHE A 40 8.24 -4.91 -2.92
N VAL A 41 8.64 -5.16 -1.66
CA VAL A 41 9.23 -6.44 -1.26
C VAL A 41 8.12 -7.49 -1.27
N ASP A 42 8.22 -8.42 -2.22
CA ASP A 42 7.29 -9.55 -2.37
C ASP A 42 7.81 -10.75 -1.58
N PRO A 43 7.06 -11.30 -0.61
CA PRO A 43 7.46 -12.50 0.10
C PRO A 43 7.77 -13.70 -0.82
N ASN A 44 7.15 -13.77 -2.00
CA ASN A 44 7.35 -14.85 -2.97
C ASN A 44 8.61 -14.71 -3.83
N ASP A 45 9.11 -13.48 -4.03
CA ASP A 45 10.36 -13.19 -4.72
C ASP A 45 10.99 -11.91 -4.14
N PRO A 46 11.59 -11.99 -2.92
CA PRO A 46 12.05 -10.82 -2.19
C PRO A 46 13.16 -10.04 -2.91
N GLU A 47 13.88 -10.71 -3.82
CA GLU A 47 15.00 -10.15 -4.57
C GLU A 47 14.56 -9.43 -5.86
N ARG A 48 13.31 -9.65 -6.33
CA ARG A 48 12.80 -9.06 -7.59
C ARG A 48 12.96 -7.56 -7.64
N VAL A 49 12.45 -6.89 -6.62
CA VAL A 49 12.42 -5.43 -6.55
C VAL A 49 13.84 -4.85 -6.54
N PHE A 50 14.80 -5.51 -5.90
CA PHE A 50 16.19 -5.05 -5.86
C PHE A 50 16.90 -5.22 -7.21
N ARG A 51 16.65 -6.33 -7.93
CA ARG A 51 17.12 -6.49 -9.32
C ARG A 51 16.57 -5.38 -10.21
N GLU A 52 15.27 -5.06 -10.08
CA GLU A 52 14.64 -3.99 -10.84
C GLU A 52 15.21 -2.60 -10.47
N PHE A 53 15.58 -2.36 -9.21
CA PHE A 53 16.29 -1.15 -8.81
C PHE A 53 17.70 -1.04 -9.43
N SER A 54 18.44 -2.14 -9.56
CA SER A 54 19.71 -2.16 -10.31
C SER A 54 19.50 -1.85 -11.80
N GLU A 55 18.41 -2.31 -12.41
CA GLU A 55 18.05 -1.94 -13.78
C GLU A 55 17.73 -0.44 -13.90
N ILE A 56 17.02 0.13 -12.91
CA ILE A 56 16.74 1.57 -12.82
C ILE A 56 18.04 2.37 -12.73
N GLU A 57 18.99 1.96 -11.89
CA GLU A 57 20.31 2.59 -11.78
C GLU A 57 21.06 2.58 -13.11
N THR A 58 21.03 1.44 -13.79
CA THR A 58 21.69 1.27 -15.09
C THR A 58 21.03 2.14 -16.17
N ALA A 59 19.71 2.30 -16.15
CA ALA A 59 19.02 3.24 -17.05
C ALA A 59 19.39 4.70 -16.75
N ARG A 60 19.52 5.06 -15.47
CA ARG A 60 19.91 6.40 -15.04
C ARG A 60 21.35 6.76 -15.41
N SER A 61 22.28 5.79 -15.37
CA SER A 61 23.65 6.02 -15.85
C SER A 61 23.71 6.31 -17.35
N ARG A 62 22.68 5.92 -18.11
CA ARG A 62 22.46 6.27 -19.53
C ARG A 62 21.63 7.56 -19.72
N GLY A 63 21.40 8.34 -18.67
CA GLY A 63 20.65 9.59 -18.72
C GLY A 63 19.13 9.41 -18.80
N ARG A 64 18.58 8.24 -18.42
CA ARG A 64 17.14 7.98 -18.39
C ARG A 64 16.60 8.14 -16.98
N GLU A 65 15.75 9.13 -16.75
CA GLU A 65 15.22 9.41 -15.41
C GLU A 65 14.07 8.44 -15.05
N LEU A 66 14.43 7.34 -14.38
CA LEU A 66 13.47 6.38 -13.83
C LEU A 66 13.42 6.48 -12.30
N TRP A 67 12.23 6.33 -11.73
CA TRP A 67 11.96 6.36 -10.30
C TRP A 67 11.06 5.18 -9.90
N GLY A 68 11.50 4.36 -8.94
CA GLY A 68 10.66 3.30 -8.37
C GLY A 68 9.78 3.86 -7.26
N GLN A 69 8.46 3.74 -7.38
CA GLN A 69 7.53 4.14 -6.33
C GLN A 69 7.47 3.05 -5.25
N VAL A 70 7.85 3.40 -4.03
CA VAL A 70 7.92 2.49 -2.88
C VAL A 70 7.00 2.99 -1.77
N GLY A 71 6.36 2.07 -1.05
CA GLY A 71 5.52 2.38 0.10
C GLY A 71 6.25 2.09 1.42
N CYS A 72 5.97 2.88 2.45
CA CYS A 72 6.49 2.67 3.81
C CYS A 72 5.57 1.80 4.68
N PHE A 73 4.48 1.25 4.12
CA PHE A 73 3.60 0.29 4.77
C PHE A 73 3.76 -1.11 4.22
N PRO A 74 3.41 -2.12 5.03
CA PRO A 74 2.92 -3.38 4.50
C PRO A 74 1.64 -3.11 3.69
N LEU A 75 1.57 -3.60 2.45
CA LEU A 75 0.31 -3.50 1.69
C LEU A 75 -0.68 -4.50 2.28
N GLY A 76 -1.56 -4.01 3.15
CA GLY A 76 -2.61 -4.78 3.81
C GLY A 76 -3.93 -4.76 3.03
N MET A 77 -4.67 -5.87 3.06
CA MET A 77 -6.04 -5.93 2.57
C MET A 77 -6.93 -6.62 3.60
N GLU A 78 -8.03 -5.95 3.95
CA GLU A 78 -9.11 -6.54 4.71
C GLU A 78 -10.09 -7.28 3.79
N PHE A 79 -10.51 -8.49 4.17
CA PHE A 79 -11.49 -9.25 3.41
C PHE A 79 -12.26 -10.22 4.30
N THR A 80 -13.34 -10.78 3.77
CA THR A 80 -14.05 -11.92 4.35
C THR A 80 -14.00 -13.08 3.36
N ILE A 81 -14.23 -14.31 3.80
CA ILE A 81 -14.28 -15.44 2.86
C ILE A 81 -15.48 -15.33 1.91
N ARG A 82 -16.56 -14.64 2.31
CA ARG A 82 -17.64 -14.27 1.40
C ARG A 82 -17.19 -13.36 0.25
N HIS A 83 -16.25 -12.46 0.49
CA HIS A 83 -15.71 -11.52 -0.50
C HIS A 83 -14.18 -11.56 -0.54
N PRO A 84 -13.59 -12.68 -1.02
CA PRO A 84 -12.20 -13.03 -0.77
C PRO A 84 -11.26 -12.46 -1.84
N TYR A 85 -11.27 -11.13 -2.03
CA TYR A 85 -10.57 -10.46 -3.13
C TYR A 85 -9.09 -10.90 -3.34
N PRO A 86 -8.25 -11.12 -2.29
CA PRO A 86 -6.90 -11.63 -2.49
C PRO A 86 -6.84 -13.06 -3.08
N LEU A 87 -7.83 -13.90 -2.76
CA LEU A 87 -7.91 -15.30 -3.21
C LEU A 87 -8.52 -15.43 -4.61
N GLU A 88 -9.32 -14.45 -5.05
CA GLU A 88 -9.89 -14.41 -6.42
C GLU A 88 -8.81 -14.30 -7.51
N ALA A 89 -7.56 -13.98 -7.14
CA ALA A 89 -6.42 -14.02 -8.04
C ALA A 89 -6.04 -15.45 -8.47
N PHE A 90 -6.37 -16.47 -7.68
CA PHE A 90 -6.13 -17.86 -8.04
C PHE A 90 -7.08 -18.29 -9.16
N LEU A 91 -6.54 -18.88 -10.23
CA LEU A 91 -7.36 -19.49 -11.29
C LEU A 91 -8.24 -20.62 -10.74
N ALA A 92 -7.71 -21.39 -9.77
CA ALA A 92 -8.42 -22.45 -9.06
C ALA A 92 -9.61 -21.94 -8.23
N TRP A 93 -9.67 -20.63 -7.89
CA TRP A 93 -10.78 -20.04 -7.16
C TRP A 93 -12.01 -19.75 -8.03
N ARG A 94 -11.86 -19.79 -9.37
CA ARG A 94 -12.94 -19.45 -10.32
C ARG A 94 -14.27 -20.17 -10.06
N PRO A 95 -14.34 -21.49 -9.76
CA PRO A 95 -15.61 -22.15 -9.47
C PRO A 95 -16.37 -21.50 -8.32
N ALA A 96 -15.67 -21.00 -7.30
CA ALA A 96 -16.27 -20.33 -6.15
C ALA A 96 -16.83 -18.95 -6.53
N ILE A 97 -16.17 -18.21 -7.41
CA ILE A 97 -16.67 -16.94 -7.98
C ILE A 97 -17.96 -17.17 -8.79
N GLU A 98 -18.00 -18.27 -9.54
CA GLU A 98 -19.13 -18.65 -10.40
C GLU A 98 -20.28 -19.34 -9.64
N ALA A 99 -20.16 -19.48 -8.31
CA ALA A 99 -21.20 -20.10 -7.48
C ALA A 99 -22.51 -19.30 -7.57
N LYS A 100 -23.61 -20.01 -7.82
CA LYS A 100 -24.94 -19.39 -8.02
C LYS A 100 -25.56 -18.83 -6.74
N ASP A 101 -25.24 -19.43 -5.61
CA ASP A 101 -25.79 -19.12 -4.29
C ASP A 101 -24.83 -19.55 -3.18
N GLN A 102 -25.16 -19.16 -1.94
CA GLN A 102 -24.35 -19.46 -0.75
C GLN A 102 -24.15 -20.97 -0.54
N SER A 103 -25.19 -21.77 -0.75
CA SER A 103 -25.12 -23.23 -0.56
C SER A 103 -24.18 -23.88 -1.59
N ALA A 104 -24.15 -23.37 -2.82
CA ALA A 104 -23.21 -23.79 -3.85
C ALA A 104 -21.79 -23.36 -3.51
N TYR A 105 -21.61 -22.12 -3.03
CA TYR A 105 -20.33 -21.60 -2.58
C TYR A 105 -19.72 -22.47 -1.47
N GLU A 106 -20.47 -22.72 -0.40
CA GLU A 106 -20.02 -23.56 0.72
C GLU A 106 -19.69 -24.99 0.29
N ARG A 107 -20.48 -25.57 -0.63
CA ARG A 107 -20.19 -26.92 -1.16
C ARG A 107 -18.86 -26.97 -1.90
N ILE A 108 -18.55 -25.93 -2.69
CA ILE A 108 -17.28 -25.82 -3.41
C ILE A 108 -16.13 -25.69 -2.41
N LEU A 109 -16.27 -24.84 -1.38
CA LEU A 109 -15.25 -24.70 -0.34
C LEU A 109 -15.02 -25.98 0.47
N ARG A 110 -16.00 -26.89 0.54
CA ARG A 110 -15.86 -28.23 1.16
C ARG A 110 -15.25 -29.27 0.23
N ASP A 111 -15.19 -29.03 -1.08
CA ASP A 111 -14.72 -30.02 -2.06
C ASP A 111 -13.19 -30.23 -1.94
N PRO A 112 -12.72 -31.45 -1.61
CA PRO A 112 -11.29 -31.74 -1.50
C PRO A 112 -10.50 -31.46 -2.78
N SER A 113 -11.13 -31.64 -3.94
CA SER A 113 -10.48 -31.39 -5.24
C SER A 113 -10.26 -29.89 -5.47
N PHE A 114 -11.21 -29.05 -5.07
CA PHE A 114 -11.08 -27.59 -5.10
C PHE A 114 -9.96 -27.12 -4.17
N ARG A 115 -9.96 -27.61 -2.92
CA ARG A 115 -8.89 -27.29 -1.95
C ARG A 115 -7.52 -27.69 -2.48
N GLN A 116 -7.40 -28.90 -3.02
CA GLN A 116 -6.14 -29.39 -3.58
C GLN A 116 -5.66 -28.55 -4.79
N ALA A 117 -6.58 -28.08 -5.64
CA ALA A 117 -6.24 -27.23 -6.77
C ALA A 117 -5.64 -25.89 -6.32
N ILE A 118 -6.24 -25.23 -5.32
CA ILE A 118 -5.71 -23.98 -4.75
C ILE A 118 -4.33 -24.20 -4.14
N LYS A 119 -4.16 -25.25 -3.34
CA LYS A 119 -2.86 -25.58 -2.71
C LYS A 119 -1.77 -25.83 -3.75
N THR A 120 -2.12 -26.46 -4.87
CA THR A 120 -1.18 -26.73 -5.97
C THR A 120 -0.79 -25.42 -6.66
N GLU A 121 -1.77 -24.56 -6.96
CA GLU A 121 -1.52 -23.26 -7.57
C GLU A 121 -0.70 -22.32 -6.66
N ALA A 122 -1.01 -22.28 -5.37
CA ALA A 122 -0.28 -21.49 -4.36
C ALA A 122 1.18 -21.92 -4.18
N ASN A 123 1.53 -23.17 -4.54
CA ASN A 123 2.91 -23.65 -4.55
C ASN A 123 3.63 -23.43 -5.91
N THR A 124 2.93 -22.92 -6.92
CA THR A 124 3.50 -22.72 -8.25
C THR A 124 4.32 -21.44 -8.27
N LYS A 125 5.63 -21.57 -8.47
CA LYS A 125 6.56 -20.43 -8.57
C LYS A 125 6.34 -19.64 -9.85
N GLY A 126 6.51 -18.33 -9.77
CA GLY A 126 6.45 -17.44 -10.94
C GLY A 126 5.05 -17.11 -11.43
N VAL A 127 3.99 -17.62 -10.77
CA VAL A 127 2.63 -17.14 -10.97
C VAL A 127 2.49 -15.83 -10.20
N PRO A 128 1.97 -14.75 -10.82
CA PRO A 128 1.85 -13.43 -10.19
C PRO A 128 0.66 -13.38 -9.21
N ASN A 129 0.49 -14.41 -8.38
CA ASN A 129 -0.56 -14.44 -7.38
C ASN A 129 -0.18 -13.51 -6.24
N ARG A 130 -1.12 -12.65 -5.84
CA ARG A 130 -0.94 -11.71 -4.72
C ARG A 130 -0.86 -12.45 -3.38
N PHE A 131 -1.36 -13.68 -3.33
CA PHE A 131 -1.47 -14.51 -2.14
C PHE A 131 -0.78 -15.86 -2.38
N SER A 132 -0.14 -16.39 -1.33
CA SER A 132 0.59 -17.67 -1.31
C SER A 132 0.65 -18.20 0.12
N TYR A 133 1.36 -19.31 0.35
CA TYR A 133 1.62 -19.80 1.70
C TYR A 133 2.37 -18.79 2.60
N HIS A 134 3.19 -17.91 2.02
CA HIS A 134 3.94 -16.90 2.79
C HIS A 134 3.04 -15.85 3.48
N GLN A 135 1.78 -15.72 3.05
CA GLN A 135 0.86 -14.73 3.61
C GLN A 135 0.12 -15.23 4.86
N PHE A 136 0.09 -16.53 5.15
CA PHE A 136 -0.65 -17.04 6.31
C PHE A 136 -0.08 -16.56 7.64
N ASP A 137 1.25 -16.43 7.75
CA ASP A 137 1.95 -15.83 8.90
C ASP A 137 1.70 -14.32 9.03
N HIS A 138 0.96 -13.74 8.09
CA HIS A 138 0.58 -12.34 8.03
C HIS A 138 -0.94 -12.13 7.89
N LEU A 139 -1.73 -13.19 8.04
CA LEU A 139 -3.19 -13.20 7.99
C LEU A 139 -3.76 -13.26 9.41
N THR A 140 -4.40 -12.18 9.84
CA THR A 140 -4.90 -12.01 11.22
C THR A 140 -6.42 -11.95 11.23
N ILE A 141 -7.04 -12.59 12.23
CA ILE A 141 -8.50 -12.52 12.45
C ILE A 141 -8.80 -11.21 13.19
N MET A 142 -9.49 -10.28 12.54
CA MET A 142 -9.81 -8.96 13.11
C MET A 142 -11.14 -8.96 13.85
N SER A 143 -12.12 -9.72 13.37
CA SER A 143 -13.40 -9.95 14.04
C SER A 143 -14.02 -11.26 13.60
N VAL A 144 -14.89 -11.80 14.45
CA VAL A 144 -15.67 -13.02 14.21
C VAL A 144 -17.17 -12.68 14.16
N ALA A 145 -17.93 -13.51 13.47
CA ALA A 145 -19.38 -13.49 13.40
C ALA A 145 -20.00 -14.33 14.53
N ASP A 146 -19.36 -15.42 14.93
CA ASP A 146 -19.82 -16.30 16.02
C ASP A 146 -19.01 -16.07 17.31
N SER A 147 -19.72 -15.82 18.40
CA SER A 147 -19.13 -15.65 19.74
C SER A 147 -18.28 -16.83 20.22
N ARG A 148 -18.50 -18.05 19.69
CA ARG A 148 -17.67 -19.23 19.99
C ARG A 148 -16.20 -19.05 19.61
N HIS A 149 -15.91 -18.19 18.63
CA HIS A 149 -14.57 -17.95 18.09
C HIS A 149 -13.89 -16.71 18.64
N GLN A 150 -14.46 -16.05 19.65
CA GLN A 150 -13.96 -14.78 20.15
C GLN A 150 -12.49 -14.84 20.61
N GLU A 151 -12.03 -15.99 21.10
CA GLU A 151 -10.63 -16.24 21.53
C GLU A 151 -9.63 -16.25 20.36
N LEU A 152 -10.11 -16.38 19.12
CA LEU A 152 -9.29 -16.37 17.91
C LEU A 152 -9.02 -14.95 17.38
N VAL A 153 -9.74 -13.94 17.88
CA VAL A 153 -9.54 -12.55 17.46
C VAL A 153 -8.13 -12.09 17.83
N GLN A 154 -7.48 -11.37 16.91
CA GLN A 154 -6.07 -10.98 16.90
C GLN A 154 -5.06 -12.13 16.78
N GLN A 155 -5.51 -13.38 16.57
CA GLN A 155 -4.60 -14.48 16.28
C GLN A 155 -4.28 -14.60 14.80
N ASN A 156 -3.12 -15.16 14.51
CA ASN A 156 -2.62 -15.38 13.17
C ASN A 156 -3.00 -16.79 12.65
N ILE A 157 -3.52 -16.86 11.43
CA ILE A 157 -4.02 -18.12 10.85
C ILE A 157 -2.89 -19.14 10.60
N GLY A 158 -1.71 -18.70 10.16
CA GLY A 158 -0.55 -19.58 9.99
C GLY A 158 -0.16 -20.28 11.30
N HIS A 159 -0.15 -19.53 12.40
CA HIS A 159 0.09 -20.08 13.74
C HIS A 159 -1.00 -21.07 14.17
N LEU A 160 -2.28 -20.70 14.01
CA LEU A 160 -3.42 -21.55 14.38
C LEU A 160 -3.42 -22.88 13.61
N ALA A 161 -3.16 -22.83 12.30
CA ALA A 161 -3.05 -24.01 11.46
C ALA A 161 -1.89 -24.91 11.89
N THR A 162 -0.74 -24.32 12.23
CA THR A 162 0.44 -25.05 12.74
C THR A 162 0.13 -25.77 14.05
N VAL A 163 -0.52 -25.09 15.01
CA VAL A 163 -0.93 -25.69 16.30
C VAL A 163 -1.93 -26.83 16.08
N ALA A 164 -2.85 -26.69 15.12
CA ALA A 164 -3.81 -27.71 14.75
C ALA A 164 -3.21 -28.88 13.93
N GLY A 165 -1.95 -28.78 13.48
CA GLY A 165 -1.34 -29.76 12.58
C GLY A 165 -2.04 -29.84 11.22
N GLN A 166 -2.64 -28.74 10.77
CA GLN A 166 -3.47 -28.67 9.57
C GLN A 166 -2.84 -27.77 8.51
N ASP A 167 -3.14 -28.03 7.24
CA ASP A 167 -2.79 -27.12 6.16
C ASP A 167 -3.54 -25.78 6.35
N PRO A 168 -2.86 -24.62 6.18
CA PRO A 168 -3.47 -23.33 6.48
C PRO A 168 -4.62 -22.94 5.55
N PHE A 169 -4.66 -23.44 4.30
CA PHE A 169 -5.86 -23.26 3.47
C PHE A 169 -7.04 -24.07 4.01
N ASP A 170 -6.81 -25.32 4.43
CA ASP A 170 -7.89 -26.12 5.00
C ASP A 170 -8.41 -25.48 6.28
N TRP A 171 -7.51 -25.04 7.17
CA TRP A 171 -7.88 -24.38 8.42
C TRP A 171 -8.73 -23.13 8.15
N LEU A 172 -8.28 -22.26 7.23
CA LEU A 172 -9.00 -21.04 6.86
C LEU A 172 -10.41 -21.34 6.32
N LEU A 173 -10.52 -22.34 5.43
CA LEU A 173 -11.81 -22.71 4.84
C LEU A 173 -12.72 -23.39 5.85
N ASP A 174 -12.20 -24.24 6.74
CA ASP A 174 -12.96 -24.89 7.80
C ASP A 174 -13.48 -23.86 8.82
N PHE A 175 -12.62 -22.91 9.23
CA PHE A 175 -13.01 -21.77 10.05
C PHE A 175 -14.19 -21.01 9.41
N ALA A 176 -14.07 -20.62 8.14
CA ALA A 176 -15.14 -19.93 7.43
C ALA A 176 -16.44 -20.75 7.35
N LEU A 177 -16.33 -22.06 7.13
CA LEU A 177 -17.45 -22.99 7.05
C LEU A 177 -18.10 -23.33 8.40
N ASP A 178 -17.47 -22.98 9.52
CA ASP A 178 -18.03 -23.05 10.89
C ASP A 178 -18.68 -21.71 11.30
N GLY A 179 -19.39 -21.06 10.37
CA GLY A 179 -20.16 -19.85 10.64
C GLY A 179 -19.40 -18.53 10.50
N GLU A 180 -18.15 -18.56 10.02
CA GLU A 180 -17.26 -17.39 9.96
C GLU A 180 -17.04 -16.86 8.53
N MET A 181 -17.99 -17.07 7.62
CA MET A 181 -17.93 -16.52 6.26
C MET A 181 -17.78 -14.99 6.23
N ASP A 182 -18.26 -14.32 7.27
CA ASP A 182 -18.24 -12.87 7.45
C ASP A 182 -17.19 -12.39 8.49
N ALA A 183 -16.35 -13.30 8.98
CA ALA A 183 -15.19 -12.91 9.78
C ALA A 183 -14.29 -11.95 8.98
N MET A 184 -13.87 -10.87 9.63
CA MET A 184 -12.97 -9.91 9.01
C MET A 184 -11.54 -10.40 9.19
N LEU A 185 -10.83 -10.55 8.08
CA LEU A 185 -9.43 -10.94 8.03
C LEU A 185 -8.60 -9.75 7.54
N ASP A 186 -7.44 -9.49 8.13
CA ASP A 186 -6.44 -8.55 7.62
C ASP A 186 -5.19 -9.31 7.17
N CYS A 187 -4.82 -9.15 5.91
CA CYS A 187 -3.64 -9.80 5.34
C CYS A 187 -2.62 -8.79 4.84
N LYS A 188 -1.40 -8.83 5.38
CA LYS A 188 -0.28 -8.07 4.83
C LYS A 188 0.34 -8.84 3.67
N LEU A 189 0.08 -8.38 2.45
CA LEU A 189 0.45 -9.09 1.21
C LEU A 189 1.93 -8.84 0.83
N PHE A 190 2.38 -7.60 0.95
CA PHE A 190 3.73 -7.16 0.57
C PHE A 190 4.36 -6.30 1.67
N ASN A 191 5.68 -6.04 1.55
CA ASN A 191 6.42 -5.18 2.47
C ASN A 191 6.37 -5.65 3.94
N THR A 192 6.27 -6.96 4.19
CA THR A 192 6.24 -7.54 5.55
C THR A 192 7.62 -7.71 6.16
N GLN A 193 8.68 -7.65 5.35
CA GLN A 193 10.09 -7.77 5.79
C GLN A 193 10.72 -6.37 5.94
N GLU A 194 10.50 -5.73 7.09
CA GLU A 194 10.90 -4.33 7.30
C GLU A 194 12.39 -4.07 7.04
N ASP A 195 13.29 -4.98 7.41
CA ASP A 195 14.73 -4.84 7.15
C ASP A 195 15.11 -4.83 5.66
N ARG A 196 14.25 -5.35 4.79
CA ARG A 196 14.40 -5.21 3.35
C ARG A 196 13.74 -3.94 2.86
N VAL A 197 12.57 -3.59 3.41
CA VAL A 197 11.83 -2.37 3.07
C VAL A 197 12.69 -1.13 3.36
N LYS A 198 13.44 -1.10 4.47
CA LYS A 198 14.34 0.03 4.79
C LYS A 198 15.36 0.31 3.67
N THR A 199 15.86 -0.73 3.01
CA THR A 199 16.79 -0.59 1.89
C THR A 199 16.11 0.07 0.69
N LEU A 200 14.85 -0.26 0.43
CA LEU A 200 14.06 0.40 -0.62
C LEU A 200 13.76 1.86 -0.27
N LEU A 201 13.35 2.15 0.97
CA LEU A 201 13.03 3.51 1.42
C LEU A 201 14.23 4.45 1.34
N ASN A 202 15.43 3.93 1.61
CA ASN A 202 16.69 4.69 1.53
C ASN A 202 17.33 4.68 0.13
N HIS A 203 16.74 4.00 -0.86
CA HIS A 203 17.35 3.88 -2.17
C HIS A 203 17.39 5.24 -2.90
N PRO A 204 18.54 5.66 -3.47
CA PRO A 204 18.68 6.96 -4.15
C PRO A 204 17.71 7.21 -5.30
N ASN A 205 17.14 6.15 -5.88
CA ASN A 205 16.17 6.20 -6.99
C ASN A 205 14.73 5.84 -6.58
N ALA A 206 14.43 5.74 -5.27
CA ALA A 206 13.09 5.46 -4.77
C ALA A 206 12.28 6.75 -4.58
N ALA A 207 11.02 6.76 -4.99
CA ALA A 207 10.05 7.79 -4.63
C ALA A 207 9.11 7.22 -3.57
N ILE A 208 9.19 7.73 -2.34
CA ILE A 208 8.31 7.27 -1.25
C ILE A 208 6.92 7.85 -1.47
N THR A 209 5.96 6.99 -1.80
CA THR A 209 4.58 7.33 -2.18
C THR A 209 3.70 6.08 -1.99
N LEU A 210 2.61 5.94 -2.75
CA LEU A 210 1.68 4.81 -2.66
C LEU A 210 0.86 4.81 -1.35
N SER A 211 0.55 5.99 -0.81
CA SER A 211 -0.39 6.07 0.31
C SER A 211 -1.76 5.53 -0.09
N ASP A 212 -2.24 5.79 -1.32
CA ASP A 212 -3.54 5.32 -1.83
C ASP A 212 -4.74 5.57 -0.88
N ALA A 213 -4.57 6.49 0.08
CA ALA A 213 -5.54 6.75 1.11
C ALA A 213 -6.79 7.40 0.48
N GLY A 214 -7.94 6.76 0.67
CA GLY A 214 -9.21 7.23 0.14
C GLY A 214 -9.70 6.54 -1.14
N ALA A 215 -8.89 5.70 -1.80
CA ALA A 215 -9.31 4.97 -3.01
C ALA A 215 -10.14 3.71 -2.69
N HIS A 216 -9.79 3.01 -1.61
CA HIS A 216 -10.34 1.72 -1.22
C HIS A 216 -10.90 1.74 0.22
N LEU A 217 -11.78 2.73 0.47
CA LEU A 217 -12.27 3.12 1.80
C LEU A 217 -12.75 1.96 2.70
N SER A 218 -13.29 0.89 2.13
CA SER A 218 -13.85 -0.23 2.87
C SER A 218 -12.81 -1.23 3.40
N PHE A 219 -11.65 -1.39 2.73
CA PHE A 219 -10.70 -2.47 3.06
C PHE A 219 -9.20 -2.12 3.05
N LEU A 220 -8.81 -0.92 2.59
CA LEU A 220 -7.42 -0.44 2.64
C LEU A 220 -7.38 0.98 3.21
N CYS A 221 -6.51 1.19 4.21
CA CYS A 221 -6.32 2.50 4.84
C CYS A 221 -4.89 2.72 5.30
N ASP A 222 -4.14 3.37 4.41
CA ASP A 222 -2.82 3.92 4.68
C ASP A 222 -2.88 5.44 4.89
N ALA A 223 -4.00 5.91 5.47
CA ALA A 223 -4.06 7.26 6.02
C ALA A 223 -2.95 7.43 7.09
N GLY A 224 -2.48 8.67 7.26
CA GLY A 224 -1.32 8.93 8.12
C GLY A 224 0.01 8.47 7.53
N PHE A 225 0.11 8.34 6.19
CA PHE A 225 1.29 7.76 5.55
C PHE A 225 2.62 8.45 5.90
N GLY A 226 2.65 9.78 5.73
CA GLY A 226 3.82 10.57 6.11
C GLY A 226 4.10 10.51 7.61
N LEU A 227 3.06 10.47 8.45
CA LEU A 227 3.22 10.39 9.90
C LEU A 227 3.84 9.05 10.34
N HIS A 228 3.47 7.95 9.67
CA HIS A 228 4.11 6.65 9.91
C HIS A 228 5.57 6.64 9.45
N LEU A 229 5.88 7.26 8.31
CA LEU A 229 7.28 7.43 7.88
C LEU A 229 8.10 8.20 8.95
N PHE A 230 7.54 9.27 9.52
CA PHE A 230 8.22 10.09 10.53
C PHE A 230 8.34 9.37 11.88
N GLY A 231 7.26 8.71 12.33
CA GLY A 231 7.22 8.03 13.62
C GLY A 231 7.96 6.70 13.60
N HIS A 232 7.55 5.77 12.74
CA HIS A 232 8.06 4.40 12.74
C HIS A 232 9.48 4.31 12.17
N TRP A 233 9.66 4.79 10.94
CA TRP A 233 10.92 4.60 10.21
C TRP A 233 12.03 5.55 10.67
N ALA A 234 11.69 6.82 10.94
CA ALA A 234 12.68 7.81 11.35
C ALA A 234 12.88 7.89 12.88
N ARG A 235 11.82 8.02 13.69
CA ARG A 235 11.95 8.16 15.15
C ARG A 235 12.21 6.81 15.84
N ASP A 236 11.35 5.82 15.64
CA ASP A 236 11.36 4.58 16.44
C ASP A 236 12.47 3.63 16.00
N ARG A 237 12.62 3.42 14.68
CA ARG A 237 13.62 2.51 14.11
C ARG A 237 14.96 3.17 13.79
N SER A 238 14.99 4.50 13.66
CA SER A 238 16.20 5.24 13.26
C SER A 238 16.85 4.73 11.96
N ASP A 239 16.05 4.16 11.05
CA ASP A 239 16.51 3.64 9.75
C ASP A 239 16.81 4.77 8.73
N MET A 240 16.34 5.98 9.03
CA MET A 240 16.68 7.23 8.34
C MET A 240 16.50 8.43 9.28
N THR A 241 17.13 9.55 8.97
CA THR A 241 16.91 10.79 9.73
C THR A 241 15.50 11.35 9.47
N LEU A 242 14.97 12.12 10.42
CA LEU A 242 13.68 12.80 10.24
C LEU A 242 13.74 13.77 9.06
N GLU A 243 14.88 14.43 8.85
CA GLU A 243 15.12 15.36 7.75
C GLU A 243 15.06 14.63 6.39
N GLN A 244 15.65 13.44 6.26
CA GLN A 244 15.54 12.60 5.07
C GLN A 244 14.10 12.13 4.83
N ALA A 245 13.41 11.71 5.90
CA ALA A 245 12.01 11.31 5.83
C ALA A 245 11.13 12.48 5.35
N VAL A 246 11.28 13.68 5.93
CA VAL A 246 10.58 14.89 5.49
C VAL A 246 10.91 15.21 4.03
N GLN A 247 12.19 15.19 3.65
CA GLN A 247 12.63 15.46 2.28
C GLN A 247 11.97 14.51 1.26
N SER A 248 11.87 13.22 1.60
CA SER A 248 11.33 12.18 0.72
C SER A 248 9.85 12.36 0.35
N VAL A 249 9.07 13.07 1.17
CA VAL A 249 7.64 13.36 0.94
C VAL A 249 7.34 14.84 0.72
N THR A 250 8.37 15.70 0.63
CA THR A 250 8.22 17.15 0.36
C THR A 250 9.01 17.56 -0.88
N SER A 251 10.30 17.87 -0.73
CA SER A 251 11.11 18.43 -1.82
C SER A 251 11.35 17.39 -2.92
N ARG A 252 11.52 16.11 -2.57
CA ARG A 252 11.78 15.05 -3.53
C ARG A 252 10.63 14.84 -4.53
N PRO A 253 9.36 14.63 -4.11
CA PRO A 253 8.25 14.55 -5.06
C PRO A 253 8.03 15.87 -5.80
N ALA A 254 8.24 17.02 -5.15
CA ALA A 254 8.19 18.31 -5.83
C ALA A 254 9.24 18.40 -6.96
N ASP A 255 10.46 17.93 -6.72
CA ASP A 255 11.52 17.88 -7.73
C ASP A 255 11.18 16.89 -8.84
N ILE A 256 10.79 15.65 -8.52
CA ILE A 256 10.44 14.62 -9.52
C ILE A 256 9.32 15.12 -10.44
N CYS A 257 8.26 15.70 -9.86
CA CYS A 257 7.13 16.25 -10.59
C CYS A 257 7.38 17.65 -11.17
N ARG A 258 8.55 18.25 -10.91
CA ARG A 258 8.94 19.60 -11.33
C ARG A 258 7.98 20.70 -10.84
N ILE A 259 7.38 20.52 -9.66
CA ILE A 259 6.46 21.47 -9.06
C ILE A 259 7.25 22.70 -8.60
N LYS A 260 6.88 23.88 -9.13
CA LYS A 260 7.53 25.14 -8.76
C LYS A 260 7.12 25.61 -7.37
N HIS A 261 8.09 26.19 -6.65
CA HIS A 261 7.85 26.94 -5.41
C HIS A 261 7.10 26.16 -4.30
N ARG A 262 7.20 24.82 -4.26
CA ARG A 262 6.62 23.95 -3.22
C ARG A 262 7.62 22.91 -2.73
N GLY A 263 7.29 22.27 -1.61
CA GLY A 263 8.09 21.18 -1.01
C GLY A 263 9.33 21.64 -0.23
N ARG A 264 9.52 22.96 -0.04
CA ARG A 264 10.62 23.54 0.73
C ARG A 264 10.14 24.76 1.51
N LEU A 265 10.75 25.00 2.66
CA LEU A 265 10.52 26.20 3.47
C LEU A 265 11.53 27.29 3.07
N LEU A 266 11.17 28.10 2.08
CA LEU A 266 12.00 29.19 1.57
C LEU A 266 11.15 30.46 1.36
N PRO A 267 11.70 31.67 1.54
CA PRO A 267 11.00 32.89 1.15
C PRO A 267 10.54 32.85 -0.31
N GLY A 268 9.28 33.24 -0.54
CA GLY A 268 8.65 33.22 -1.87
C GLY A 268 8.06 31.87 -2.31
N TYR A 269 8.17 30.82 -1.50
CA TYR A 269 7.47 29.54 -1.74
C TYR A 269 6.05 29.58 -1.17
N TYR A 270 5.17 28.69 -1.67
CA TYR A 270 3.84 28.52 -1.10
C TYR A 270 3.93 28.02 0.34
N ALA A 271 3.07 28.56 1.21
CA ALA A 271 2.95 28.14 2.60
C ALA A 271 2.15 26.85 2.76
N ASP A 272 2.66 25.76 2.16
CA ASP A 272 2.19 24.40 2.41
C ASP A 272 3.00 23.79 3.54
N LEU A 273 2.42 23.71 4.72
CA LEU A 273 3.14 23.44 5.96
C LEU A 273 2.48 22.32 6.74
N ILE A 274 3.31 21.60 7.50
CA ILE A 274 2.87 20.67 8.53
C ILE A 274 3.61 21.00 9.82
N LEU A 275 2.87 21.08 10.92
CA LEU A 275 3.44 21.23 12.26
C LEU A 275 3.11 19.99 13.07
N PHE A 276 4.15 19.33 13.60
CA PHE A 276 4.01 18.11 14.38
C PHE A 276 5.04 18.05 15.52
N ASP A 277 4.71 17.31 16.58
CA ASP A 277 5.64 16.97 17.66
C ASP A 277 6.56 15.84 17.19
N ARG A 278 7.86 16.13 17.05
CA ARG A 278 8.90 15.16 16.67
C ARG A 278 8.91 13.90 17.54
N ASN A 279 8.57 14.02 18.83
CA ASN A 279 8.62 12.89 19.76
C ASN A 279 7.36 12.03 19.70
N GLN A 280 6.24 12.58 19.23
CA GLN A 280 4.94 11.88 19.22
C GLN A 280 4.42 11.52 17.83
N VAL A 281 4.96 12.13 16.78
CA VAL A 281 4.46 11.98 15.40
C VAL A 281 4.28 10.52 15.01
N GLY A 282 3.09 10.19 14.50
CA GLY A 282 2.74 8.82 14.16
C GLY A 282 1.30 8.68 13.72
N ARG A 283 0.88 7.44 13.52
CA ARG A 283 -0.52 7.06 13.31
C ARG A 283 -1.01 6.23 14.49
N GLY A 284 -2.25 6.47 14.90
CA GLY A 284 -2.88 5.70 15.97
C GLY A 284 -3.47 4.38 15.47
N PRO A 285 -4.22 3.67 16.33
CA PRO A 285 -4.82 2.39 15.97
C PRO A 285 -5.81 2.57 14.81
N ARG A 286 -5.87 1.56 13.96
CA ARG A 286 -6.88 1.46 12.91
C ARG A 286 -8.28 1.33 13.54
N ARG A 287 -9.26 2.03 12.99
CA ARG A 287 -10.67 1.96 13.42
C ARG A 287 -11.61 2.02 12.23
N ARG A 288 -12.81 1.46 12.38
CA ARG A 288 -13.89 1.63 11.39
C ARG A 288 -14.79 2.77 11.85
N VAL A 289 -15.13 3.67 10.93
CA VAL A 289 -15.96 4.84 11.19
C VAL A 289 -17.13 4.88 10.19
N SER A 290 -18.27 5.39 10.65
CA SER A 290 -19.52 5.49 9.88
C SER A 290 -19.83 6.95 9.55
N ASP A 291 -18.96 7.58 8.75
CA ASP A 291 -19.04 9.01 8.41
C ASP A 291 -19.24 9.27 6.91
N LEU A 292 -19.46 8.22 6.11
CA LEU A 292 -19.76 8.34 4.69
C LEU A 292 -21.27 8.52 4.43
N PRO A 293 -21.65 9.19 3.32
CA PRO A 293 -23.04 9.26 2.90
C PRO A 293 -23.69 7.87 2.74
N GLY A 294 -24.98 7.77 3.05
CA GLY A 294 -25.74 6.52 2.91
C GLY A 294 -25.47 5.49 4.01
N GLY A 295 -24.85 5.87 5.13
CA GLY A 295 -24.58 4.96 6.26
C GLY A 295 -23.41 4.01 6.03
N ASN A 296 -22.61 4.25 4.99
CA ASN A 296 -21.43 3.45 4.67
C ASN A 296 -20.32 3.68 5.70
N THR A 297 -19.44 2.69 5.82
CA THR A 297 -18.27 2.77 6.70
C THR A 297 -16.98 2.87 5.92
N ARG A 298 -15.96 3.47 6.54
CA ARG A 298 -14.58 3.42 6.06
C ARG A 298 -13.63 3.07 7.17
N VAL A 299 -12.44 2.64 6.79
CA VAL A 299 -11.32 2.48 7.71
C VAL A 299 -10.60 3.81 7.88
N ASP A 300 -10.25 4.15 9.12
CA ASP A 300 -9.62 5.40 9.52
C ASP A 300 -8.46 5.12 10.51
N THR A 301 -7.54 6.07 10.62
CA THR A 301 -6.45 6.01 11.59
C THR A 301 -6.17 7.45 12.07
N PRO A 302 -6.26 7.72 13.37
CA PRO A 302 -6.07 9.08 13.87
C PRO A 302 -4.61 9.49 13.73
N ALA A 303 -4.37 10.76 13.41
CA ALA A 303 -3.04 11.35 13.46
C ALA A 303 -2.59 11.51 14.92
N VAL A 304 -1.34 11.16 15.22
CA VAL A 304 -0.73 11.36 16.54
C VAL A 304 0.38 12.40 16.41
N GLY A 305 0.43 13.35 17.34
CA GLY A 305 1.42 14.42 17.35
C GLY A 305 1.26 15.47 16.26
N LEU A 306 0.16 15.50 15.51
CA LEU A 306 -0.11 16.52 14.49
C LEU A 306 -0.74 17.76 15.13
N HIS A 307 -0.14 18.94 14.95
CA HIS A 307 -0.67 20.21 15.45
C HIS A 307 -1.36 21.04 14.37
N GLY A 308 -0.96 20.89 13.11
CA GLY A 308 -1.69 21.51 12.03
C GLY A 308 -1.13 21.28 10.65
N VAL A 309 -1.97 21.53 9.66
CA VAL A 309 -1.64 21.50 8.24
C VAL A 309 -2.12 22.80 7.61
N TRP A 310 -1.27 23.41 6.79
CA TRP A 310 -1.58 24.60 6.01
C TRP A 310 -1.45 24.28 4.52
N VAL A 311 -2.38 24.80 3.73
CA VAL A 311 -2.36 24.73 2.27
C VAL A 311 -2.48 26.16 1.76
N ASN A 312 -1.49 26.61 0.97
CA ASN A 312 -1.42 27.99 0.49
C ASN A 312 -1.55 29.04 1.61
N GLY A 313 -1.04 28.74 2.82
CA GLY A 313 -1.10 29.63 3.99
C GLY A 313 -2.41 29.56 4.80
N HIS A 314 -3.40 28.81 4.34
CA HIS A 314 -4.65 28.61 5.06
C HIS A 314 -4.57 27.33 5.91
N ARG A 315 -4.82 27.44 7.22
CA ARG A 315 -4.86 26.27 8.11
C ARG A 315 -6.08 25.43 7.76
N VAL A 316 -5.87 24.17 7.38
CA VAL A 316 -6.93 23.22 7.00
C VAL A 316 -7.16 22.13 8.06
N VAL A 317 -6.16 21.89 8.90
CA VAL A 317 -6.21 20.91 10.00
C VAL A 317 -5.57 21.54 11.24
N ASP A 318 -6.15 21.26 12.41
CA ASP A 318 -5.55 21.55 13.71
C ASP A 318 -5.35 20.26 14.54
N ALA A 319 -5.01 20.40 15.82
CA ALA A 319 -4.80 19.26 16.72
C ALA A 319 -6.05 18.42 16.99
N THR A 320 -7.24 18.94 16.67
CA THR A 320 -8.53 18.26 16.84
C THR A 320 -9.04 17.63 15.55
N GLY A 321 -8.54 18.07 14.39
CA GLY A 321 -8.85 17.48 13.09
C GLY A 321 -9.05 18.51 11.97
N PRO A 322 -9.73 18.12 10.88
CA PRO A 322 -10.06 19.03 9.77
C PRO A 322 -10.95 20.19 10.22
N LEU A 323 -10.63 21.40 9.74
CA LEU A 323 -11.37 22.63 10.05
C LEU A 323 -12.48 22.87 9.03
N SER A 324 -13.74 22.90 9.49
CA SER A 324 -14.91 23.14 8.62
C SER A 324 -14.92 24.54 7.98
N THR A 325 -14.23 25.50 8.58
CA THR A 325 -14.15 26.90 8.12
C THR A 325 -13.00 27.16 7.15
N ALA A 326 -12.15 26.17 6.86
CA ALA A 326 -10.95 26.37 6.04
C ALA A 326 -11.25 26.60 4.55
N GLY A 327 -12.47 26.28 4.10
CA GLY A 327 -12.83 26.31 2.69
C GLY A 327 -12.00 25.34 1.85
N CYS A 328 -11.82 25.66 0.56
CA CYS A 328 -11.03 24.86 -0.37
C CYS A 328 -9.80 25.67 -0.86
N PRO A 329 -8.74 25.82 -0.05
CA PRO A 329 -7.60 26.66 -0.41
C PRO A 329 -6.71 26.02 -1.49
N GLY A 330 -6.96 24.78 -1.88
CA GLY A 330 -6.21 24.07 -2.92
C GLY A 330 -6.33 24.73 -4.29
N VAL A 331 -5.28 24.61 -5.10
CA VAL A 331 -5.23 25.16 -6.46
C VAL A 331 -4.78 24.10 -7.45
N LEU A 332 -5.27 24.17 -8.68
CA LEU A 332 -4.78 23.31 -9.76
C LEU A 332 -3.37 23.76 -10.19
N LEU A 333 -2.38 22.89 -10.00
CA LEU A 333 -1.01 23.13 -10.45
C LEU A 333 -0.93 23.00 -11.97
N ARG A 334 -0.55 24.08 -12.65
CA ARG A 334 -0.41 24.14 -14.11
C ARG A 334 0.98 24.56 -14.58
N ASP A 335 1.82 25.05 -13.67
CA ASP A 335 3.15 25.57 -13.95
C ASP A 335 4.23 24.71 -13.28
N PHE A 336 5.19 24.25 -14.09
CA PHE A 336 6.20 23.26 -13.72
C PHE A 336 7.55 23.69 -14.30
N TYR A 337 8.66 23.36 -13.61
CA TYR A 337 10.00 23.61 -14.16
C TYR A 337 10.23 22.77 -15.42
N ASP A 338 10.95 23.33 -16.39
CA ASP A 338 11.42 22.57 -17.54
C ASP A 338 12.44 21.51 -17.10
N LEU A 339 12.57 20.45 -17.90
CA LEU A 339 13.66 19.48 -17.70
C LEU A 339 14.97 20.16 -18.06
N ARG A 340 15.97 20.03 -17.17
CA ARG A 340 17.33 20.48 -17.43
C ARG A 340 18.06 19.52 -18.34
#